data_AF-A0A1T4WHG4-F1
#
_entry.id   AF-A0A1T4WHG4-F1
#
_cell.length_a   1.000
_cell.length_b   1.000
_cell.length_c   1.000
_cell.angle_alpha   90.00
_cell.angle_beta   90.00
_cell.angle_gamma   90.00
#
_symmetry.space_group_name_H-M   'P 1'
#
loop_
_entity.id
_entity.type
_entity.pdbx_description
1 polymer ?
#
loop_
_entity_poly.entity_id
_entity_poly.type
_entity_poly.pdbx_seq_one_letter_code
_entity_poly.pdbx_strand_id
1 'polypeptide(L)'
;MNLELIAAMTLSREDLFPFKVLAFICVAGTLALGYYFWKHQVRLFGFDDEIPSDTSGGRDYGRMQTWVLWWGMLCVFAFFAFAL
;
A
#
# COMPACT_ATOMS: atom_id res chain seq x y z
N MET A 1 33.77 -1.57 19.53
CA MET A 1 32.63 -1.79 18.62
C MET A 1 32.20 -3.23 18.82
N ASN A 2 31.03 -3.47 19.42
CA ASN A 2 30.62 -4.81 19.86
C ASN A 2 30.37 -5.72 18.66
N LEU A 3 31.19 -6.77 18.52
CA LEU A 3 31.00 -7.81 17.50
C LEU A 3 29.65 -8.52 17.65
N GLU A 4 29.12 -8.61 18.86
CA GLU A 4 27.76 -9.13 19.12
C GLU A 4 26.65 -8.25 18.56
N LEU A 5 26.85 -6.93 18.51
CA LEU A 5 25.89 -6.01 17.90
C LEU A 5 25.89 -6.18 16.37
N ILE A 6 27.06 -6.41 15.77
CA ILE A 6 27.20 -6.65 14.34
C ILE A 6 26.61 -8.02 13.96
N ALA A 7 26.81 -9.05 14.79
CA ALA A 7 26.21 -10.37 14.62
C ALA A 7 24.69 -10.37 14.83
N ALA A 8 24.16 -9.53 15.74
CA ALA A 8 22.72 -9.30 15.87
C ALA A 8 22.13 -8.48 14.71
N MET A 9 22.95 -7.65 14.04
CA MET A 9 22.55 -6.86 12.87
C MET A 9 22.66 -7.65 11.56
N THR A 10 23.33 -8.79 11.53
CA THR A 10 23.31 -9.73 10.40
C THR A 10 22.07 -10.62 10.51
N LEU A 11 20.91 -10.08 10.14
CA LEU A 11 19.70 -10.86 9.89
C LEU A 11 20.06 -11.96 8.87
N SER A 12 19.96 -13.22 9.27
CA SER A 12 20.10 -14.32 8.33
C SER A 12 18.91 -14.31 7.36
N ARG A 13 19.08 -14.87 6.15
CA ARG A 13 17.94 -14.99 5.20
C ARG A 13 16.76 -15.75 5.79
N GLU A 14 17.02 -16.66 6.72
CA GLU A 14 16.01 -17.48 7.39
C GLU A 14 15.15 -16.62 8.33
N ASP A 15 15.78 -15.67 9.03
CA ASP A 15 15.10 -14.73 9.94
C ASP A 15 14.20 -13.72 9.19
N LEU A 16 14.49 -13.47 7.91
CA LEU A 16 13.69 -12.60 7.03
C LEU A 16 12.48 -13.32 6.41
N PHE A 17 12.42 -14.65 6.48
CA PHE A 17 11.34 -15.42 5.86
C PHE A 17 9.94 -15.05 6.36
N PRO A 18 9.68 -14.86 7.67
CA PRO A 18 8.38 -14.40 8.16
C PRO A 18 7.99 -13.02 7.63
N PHE A 19 8.95 -12.10 7.49
CA PHE A 19 8.71 -10.78 6.90
C PHE A 19 8.32 -10.86 5.44
N LYS A 20 8.95 -11.78 4.68
CA LYS A 20 8.59 -12.04 3.28
C LYS A 20 7.17 -12.58 3.15
N VAL A 21 6.77 -13.51 4.02
CA VAL A 21 5.39 -14.02 4.08
C VAL A 21 4.40 -12.90 4.40
N LEU A 22 4.71 -12.06 5.39
CA LEU A 22 3.88 -10.90 5.74
C LEU A 22 3.76 -9.95 4.55
N ALA A 23 4.84 -9.69 3.82
CA ALA A 23 4.83 -8.83 2.64
C ALA A 23 3.92 -9.40 1.54
N PHE A 24 3.93 -10.72 1.29
CA PHE A 24 2.98 -11.35 0.37
C PHE A 24 1.52 -11.21 0.81
N ILE A 25 1.24 -11.31 2.11
CA ILE A 25 -0.10 -11.05 2.66
C ILE A 25 -0.50 -9.59 2.41
N CYS A 26 0.41 -8.63 2.63
CA CYS A 26 0.16 -7.21 2.35
C CYS A 26 -0.06 -6.93 0.85
N VAL A 27 0.66 -7.62 -0.05
CA VAL A 27 0.42 -7.55 -1.50
C VAL A 27 -0.99 -8.03 -1.82
N ALA A 28 -1.38 -9.22 -1.33
CA ALA A 28 -2.72 -9.76 -1.56
C ALA A 28 -3.82 -8.82 -1.02
N GLY A 29 -3.63 -8.28 0.18
CA GLY A 29 -4.54 -7.30 0.78
C GLY A 29 -4.64 -6.01 -0.04
N THR A 30 -3.51 -5.52 -0.55
CA THR A 30 -3.47 -4.29 -1.38
C THR A 30 -4.14 -4.52 -2.73
N LEU A 31 -3.98 -5.70 -3.34
CA LEU A 31 -4.70 -6.06 -4.57
C LEU A 31 -6.22 -6.13 -4.34
N ALA A 32 -6.65 -6.74 -3.22
CA ALA A 32 -8.06 -6.75 -2.84
C ALA A 32 -8.61 -5.32 -2.61
N LEU A 33 -7.82 -4.46 -1.98
CA LEU A 33 -8.16 -3.05 -1.79
C LEU A 33 -8.28 -2.30 -3.13
N GLY A 34 -7.38 -2.57 -4.08
CA GLY A 34 -7.44 -1.99 -5.43
C GLY A 34 -8.68 -2.43 -6.19
N TYR A 35 -9.04 -3.71 -6.09
CA TYR A 35 -10.30 -4.22 -6.63
C TYR A 35 -11.52 -3.55 -5.99
N TYR A 36 -11.50 -3.37 -4.66
CA TYR A 36 -12.54 -2.66 -3.94
C TYR A 36 -12.69 -1.21 -4.42
N PHE A 37 -11.58 -0.46 -4.51
CA PHE A 37 -11.56 0.90 -5.03
C PHE A 37 -12.11 0.96 -6.45
N TRP A 38 -11.70 0.05 -7.33
CA TRP A 38 -12.19 -0.03 -8.70
C TRP A 38 -13.71 -0.26 -8.77
N LYS A 39 -14.24 -1.19 -7.97
CA LYS A 39 -15.67 -1.50 -7.93
C LYS A 39 -16.53 -0.40 -7.32
N HIS A 40 -15.97 0.37 -6.40
CA HIS A 40 -16.72 1.36 -5.60
C HIS A 40 -16.33 2.79 -5.93
N GLN A 41 -15.76 3.06 -7.11
CA GLN A 41 -15.31 4.39 -7.54
C GLN A 41 -16.40 5.48 -7.35
N VAL A 42 -17.64 5.18 -7.75
CA VAL A 42 -18.76 6.13 -7.64
C VAL A 42 -19.21 6.32 -6.19
N ARG A 43 -19.06 5.32 -5.33
CA ARG A 43 -19.42 5.47 -3.91
C ARG A 43 -18.36 6.25 -3.13
N LEU A 44 -17.09 6.01 -3.45
CA LEU A 44 -15.95 6.57 -2.71
C LEU A 44 -15.56 7.97 -3.22
N PHE A 45 -15.75 8.22 -4.50
CA PHE A 45 -15.37 9.46 -5.19
C PHE A 45 -16.53 10.00 -6.04
N GLY A 46 -17.77 9.67 -5.66
CA GLY A 46 -18.99 10.22 -6.24
C GLY A 46 -19.26 11.64 -5.78
N PHE A 47 -20.27 12.28 -6.35
CA PHE A 47 -20.72 13.58 -5.87
C PHE A 47 -21.44 13.36 -4.55
N ASP A 48 -21.04 14.13 -3.54
CA ASP A 48 -21.76 14.23 -2.29
C ASP A 48 -22.61 15.50 -2.29
N ASP A 49 -23.93 15.34 -2.37
CA ASP A 49 -24.87 16.45 -2.39
C ASP A 49 -24.86 17.23 -1.06
N GLU A 50 -24.26 16.68 0.00
CA GLU A 50 -24.12 17.32 1.32
C GLU A 50 -22.91 18.27 1.42
N ILE A 51 -22.01 18.29 0.43
CA ILE A 51 -20.79 19.12 0.45
C ILE A 51 -20.87 20.19 -0.65
N PRO A 52 -21.36 21.42 -0.34
CA PRO A 52 -21.56 22.48 -1.33
C PRO A 52 -20.27 22.98 -1.99
N SER A 53 -19.10 22.67 -1.43
CA SER A 53 -17.78 23.01 -1.98
C SER A 53 -17.19 21.92 -2.87
N ASP A 54 -17.89 20.80 -3.08
CA ASP A 54 -17.37 19.68 -3.86
C ASP A 54 -17.38 20.03 -5.36
N THR A 55 -16.22 20.47 -5.84
CA THR A 55 -16.01 20.78 -7.26
C THR A 55 -15.57 19.52 -7.99
N SER A 56 -16.00 19.36 -9.25
CA SER A 56 -15.59 18.23 -10.10
C SER A 56 -14.07 18.03 -10.16
N GLY A 57 -13.30 19.12 -10.13
CA GLY A 57 -11.83 19.10 -10.14
C GLY A 57 -11.20 18.61 -8.83
N GLY A 58 -11.69 19.06 -7.66
CA GLY A 58 -11.18 18.60 -6.37
C GLY A 58 -11.37 17.10 -6.16
N ARG A 59 -12.52 16.59 -6.63
CA ARG A 59 -12.86 15.17 -6.57
C ARG A 59 -12.01 14.31 -7.49
N ASP A 60 -11.80 14.75 -8.74
CA ASP A 60 -10.93 14.06 -9.68
C ASP A 60 -9.49 14.01 -9.17
N TYR A 61 -9.02 15.09 -8.55
CA TYR A 61 -7.72 15.15 -7.89
C TYR A 61 -7.63 14.15 -6.72
N GLY A 62 -8.62 14.13 -5.82
CA GLY A 62 -8.65 13.18 -4.69
C GLY A 62 -8.70 11.72 -5.14
N ARG A 63 -9.43 11.43 -6.22
CA ARG A 63 -9.44 10.10 -6.85
C ARG A 63 -8.08 9.73 -7.41
N MET A 64 -7.43 10.63 -8.16
CA MET A 64 -6.08 10.40 -8.69
C MET A 64 -5.07 10.19 -7.57
N GLN A 65 -5.11 11.02 -6.54
CA GLN A 65 -4.22 10.91 -5.37
C GLN A 65 -4.39 9.57 -4.67
N THR A 66 -5.62 9.08 -4.51
CA THR A 66 -5.86 7.76 -3.91
C THR A 66 -5.25 6.64 -4.75
N TRP A 67 -5.38 6.69 -6.08
CA TRP A 67 -4.75 5.71 -6.97
C TRP A 67 -3.22 5.76 -6.94
N VAL A 68 -2.63 6.96 -6.85
CA VAL A 68 -1.18 7.13 -6.71
C VAL A 68 -0.68 6.54 -5.40
N LEU A 69 -1.36 6.81 -4.28
CA LEU A 69 -1.01 6.25 -2.97
C LEU A 69 -1.14 4.73 -2.95
N TRP A 70 -2.23 4.20 -3.53
CA TRP A 70 -2.44 2.75 -3.66
C TRP A 70 -1.33 2.08 -4.47
N TRP A 71 -0.94 2.66 -5.61
CA TRP A 71 0.18 2.16 -6.41
C TRP A 71 1.50 2.20 -5.64
N GLY A 72 1.77 3.29 -4.90
CA GLY A 72 2.94 3.40 -4.04
C GLY A 72 3.00 2.29 -2.99
N MET A 73 1.89 2.02 -2.31
CA MET A 73 1.79 0.92 -1.35
C MET A 73 2.05 -0.45 -2.00
N LEU A 74 1.44 -0.70 -3.17
CA LEU A 74 1.63 -1.96 -3.88
C LEU A 74 3.10 -2.18 -4.27
N CYS A 75 3.77 -1.14 -4.78
CA CYS A 75 5.19 -1.21 -5.12
C CYS A 75 6.07 -1.49 -3.90
N VAL A 76 5.81 -0.84 -2.76
CA VAL A 76 6.56 -1.07 -1.52
C VAL A 76 6.39 -2.50 -1.03
N PHE A 77 5.16 -3.02 -0.97
CA PHE A 77 4.93 -4.40 -0.53
C PHE A 77 5.48 -5.42 -1.52
N ALA A 78 5.37 -5.17 -2.82
CA ALA A 78 5.97 -6.03 -3.84
C ALA A 78 7.50 -6.06 -3.70
N PHE A 79 8.14 -4.91 -3.43
CA PHE A 79 9.57 -4.87 -3.17
C PHE A 79 9.95 -5.76 -1.98
N PHE A 80 9.26 -5.63 -0.84
CA PHE A 80 9.53 -6.49 0.33
C PHE A 80 9.18 -7.98 0.09
N ALA A 81 8.20 -8.27 -0.76
CA ALA A 81 7.80 -9.65 -1.04
C ALA A 81 8.76 -10.35 -2.01
N PHE A 82 9.36 -9.64 -2.96
CA PHE A 82 10.16 -10.25 -4.04
C PHE A 82 11.66 -9.95 -3.95
N ALA A 83 12.05 -8.75 -3.48
CA ALA A 83 13.45 -8.32 -3.44
C ALA A 83 14.16 -8.63 -2.12
N LEU A 84 13.42 -8.80 -1.02
CA LEU A 84 13.92 -9.27 0.27
C LEU A 84 14.11 -10.79 0.27
#